data_AF-A0AAU2JAX8-F1
#
_entry.id   AF-A0AAU2JAX8-F1
#
_cell.length_a   1.000
_cell.length_b   1.000
_cell.length_c   1.000
_cell.angle_alpha   90.00
_cell.angle_beta   90.00
_cell.angle_gamma   90.00
#
_symmetry.space_group_name_H-M   'P 1'
#
loop_
_entity.id
_entity.type
_entity.pdbx_description
1 polymer ?
#
loop_
_entity_poly.entity_id
_entity_poly.type
_entity_poly.pdbx_seq_one_letter_code
_entity_poly.pdbx_strand_id
1 'polypeptide(L)'
;MSPASFTKCYAEPERAAGAVRHYRWLTAHAKPLRQPALHTAGPQSLTFERIEGRPVRPEDLPRVAELLGHAHGAAWASDLHSASLDTPHHFEDGTQFDDYLGPRRVALRRRHEQGYLPNKTALHAMLGLLQATAEGPCAFYKDSNPRNFIITSTQDIVAVDTDDLSLAPLGYDLAKLVATLHLTYGPLTDQAVTTALLAYNAAARRHDARLGTTDRGQLDSFLGLHAVLTAPYVGRNGYHYSLPLRFSHRGAS
;
A
#
# COMPACT_ATOMS: atom_id res chain seq x y z
N MET A 1 33.26 -8.89 -7.70
CA MET A 1 32.66 -8.84 -6.36
C MET A 1 31.23 -9.29 -6.48
N SER A 2 30.81 -10.31 -5.75
CA SER A 2 29.38 -10.67 -5.70
C SER A 2 28.62 -9.52 -5.03
N PRO A 3 27.45 -9.11 -5.54
CA PRO A 3 26.64 -8.10 -4.87
C PRO A 3 26.32 -8.58 -3.46
N ALA A 4 26.33 -7.66 -2.49
CA ALA A 4 25.95 -7.99 -1.12
C ALA A 4 24.52 -8.56 -1.13
N SER A 5 24.25 -9.56 -0.29
CA SER A 5 22.96 -10.22 -0.22
C SER A 5 22.25 -9.93 1.10
N PHE A 6 20.92 -10.04 1.07
CA PHE A 6 20.04 -9.95 2.23
C PHE A 6 19.14 -11.19 2.26
N THR A 7 19.11 -11.90 3.39
CA THR A 7 18.27 -13.10 3.54
C THR A 7 17.15 -12.84 4.53
N LYS A 8 15.91 -13.07 4.10
CA LYS A 8 14.71 -13.05 4.93
C LYS A 8 14.35 -14.48 5.32
N CYS A 9 14.19 -14.74 6.61
CA CYS A 9 13.78 -16.03 7.15
C CYS A 9 12.29 -16.00 7.52
N TYR A 10 11.61 -17.11 7.29
CA TYR A 10 10.19 -17.30 7.52
C TYR A 10 9.99 -18.43 8.53
N ALA A 11 9.02 -18.25 9.43
CA ALA A 11 8.66 -19.30 10.39
C ALA A 11 8.07 -20.53 9.68
N GLU A 12 7.22 -20.30 8.68
CA GLU A 12 6.48 -21.35 7.98
C GLU A 12 6.87 -21.40 6.50
N PRO A 13 7.07 -22.60 5.91
CA PRO A 13 7.42 -22.72 4.50
C PRO A 13 6.40 -22.11 3.53
N GLU A 14 5.11 -22.17 3.89
CA GLU A 14 4.01 -21.63 3.08
C GLU A 14 4.13 -20.11 2.92
N ARG A 15 4.69 -19.40 3.92
CA ARG A 15 4.93 -17.96 3.84
C ARG A 15 6.07 -17.62 2.88
N ALA A 16 7.15 -18.39 2.90
CA ALA A 16 8.24 -18.21 1.94
C ALA A 16 7.74 -18.48 0.51
N ALA A 17 6.96 -19.54 0.31
CA ALA A 17 6.35 -19.85 -0.99
C ALA A 17 5.37 -18.74 -1.46
N GLY A 18 4.56 -18.20 -0.54
CA GLY A 18 3.68 -17.05 -0.81
C GLY A 18 4.44 -15.79 -1.23
N ALA A 19 5.49 -15.44 -0.50
CA ALA A 19 6.33 -14.29 -0.82
C ALA A 19 7.02 -14.42 -2.19
N VAL A 20 7.45 -15.63 -2.58
CA VAL A 20 7.99 -15.89 -3.94
C VAL A 20 6.92 -15.69 -5.01
N ARG A 21 5.70 -16.15 -4.77
CA ARG A 21 4.56 -15.95 -5.69
C ARG A 21 4.25 -14.46 -5.89
N HIS A 22 4.14 -13.70 -4.79
CA HIS A 22 3.96 -12.24 -4.85
C HIS A 22 5.11 -11.53 -5.57
N TYR A 23 6.35 -11.90 -5.29
CA TYR A 23 7.52 -11.36 -5.98
C TYR A 23 7.41 -11.56 -7.50
N ARG A 24 7.11 -12.79 -7.95
CA ARG A 24 6.97 -13.13 -9.37
C ARG A 24 5.82 -12.38 -10.02
N TRP A 25 4.68 -12.31 -9.35
CA TRP A 25 3.50 -11.59 -9.84
C TRP A 25 3.81 -10.10 -10.06
N LEU A 26 4.43 -9.43 -9.08
CA LEU A 26 4.83 -8.02 -9.23
C LEU A 26 5.82 -7.81 -10.38
N THR A 27 6.79 -8.71 -10.55
CA THR A 27 7.75 -8.64 -11.67
C THR A 27 7.07 -8.75 -13.04
N ALA A 28 6.01 -9.55 -13.13
CA ALA A 28 5.26 -9.73 -14.37
C ALA A 28 4.29 -8.58 -14.65
N HIS A 29 3.52 -8.14 -13.64
CA HIS A 29 2.32 -7.32 -13.83
C HIS A 29 2.46 -5.86 -13.38
N ALA A 30 3.35 -5.56 -12.42
CA ALA A 30 3.40 -4.25 -11.77
C ALA A 30 4.51 -3.32 -12.28
N LYS A 31 4.96 -3.47 -13.53
CA LYS A 31 6.00 -2.59 -14.11
C LYS A 31 5.52 -1.12 -14.13
N PRO A 32 6.37 -0.14 -13.79
CA PRO A 32 7.82 -0.22 -13.62
C PRO A 32 8.29 -0.44 -12.18
N LEU A 33 7.45 -0.95 -11.27
CA LEU A 33 7.86 -1.23 -9.88
C LEU A 33 9.01 -2.23 -9.85
N ARG A 34 10.19 -1.76 -9.43
CA ARG A 34 11.38 -2.60 -9.28
C ARG A 34 11.42 -3.23 -7.89
N GLN A 35 11.88 -4.47 -7.83
CA GLN A 35 12.17 -5.20 -6.61
C GLN A 35 13.65 -5.61 -6.60
N PRO A 36 14.27 -5.88 -5.43
CA PRO A 36 15.60 -6.47 -5.37
C PRO A 36 15.63 -7.82 -6.08
N ALA A 37 16.71 -8.14 -6.79
CA ALA A 37 16.79 -9.43 -7.46
C ALA A 37 16.72 -10.59 -6.46
N LEU A 38 15.78 -11.52 -6.65
CA LEU A 38 15.72 -12.76 -5.88
C LEU A 38 16.80 -13.74 -6.40
N HIS A 39 17.82 -14.03 -5.60
CA HIS A 39 18.92 -14.93 -5.95
C HIS A 39 18.64 -16.38 -5.59
N THR A 40 17.99 -16.64 -4.46
CA THR A 40 17.73 -18.00 -3.98
C THR A 40 16.41 -18.04 -3.24
N ALA A 41 15.58 -19.04 -3.57
CA ALA A 41 14.36 -19.37 -2.84
C ALA A 41 14.52 -20.76 -2.21
N GLY A 42 14.63 -20.81 -0.89
CA GLY A 42 14.64 -22.04 -0.10
C GLY A 42 13.28 -22.28 0.58
N PRO A 43 13.12 -23.40 1.30
CA PRO A 43 11.85 -23.76 1.93
C PRO A 43 11.34 -22.72 2.94
N GLN A 44 12.22 -22.10 3.73
CA GLN A 44 11.87 -21.14 4.79
C GLN A 44 12.72 -19.85 4.71
N SER A 45 13.41 -19.62 3.60
CA SER A 45 14.29 -18.47 3.47
C SER A 45 14.38 -17.98 2.02
N LEU A 46 14.36 -16.67 1.84
CA LEU A 46 14.55 -16.02 0.55
C LEU A 46 15.76 -15.10 0.63
N THR A 47 16.68 -15.24 -0.32
CA THR A 47 17.89 -14.42 -0.42
C THR A 47 17.78 -13.50 -1.63
N PHE A 48 17.85 -12.20 -1.35
CA PHE A 48 17.76 -11.12 -2.32
C PHE A 48 19.09 -10.38 -2.47
N GLU A 49 19.23 -9.66 -3.56
CA GLU A 49 20.17 -8.55 -3.69
C GLU A 49 19.95 -7.56 -2.54
N ARG A 50 21.04 -7.09 -1.91
CA ARG A 50 20.98 -5.99 -0.95
C ARG A 50 21.03 -4.67 -1.69
N ILE A 51 19.96 -3.89 -1.57
CA ILE A 51 19.87 -2.55 -2.16
C ILE A 51 20.40 -1.51 -1.17
N GLU A 52 21.43 -0.79 -1.59
CA GLU A 52 21.98 0.34 -0.86
C GLU A 52 21.30 1.64 -1.28
N GLY A 53 20.98 2.48 -0.30
CA GLY A 53 20.31 3.76 -0.54
C GLY A 53 19.65 4.33 0.71
N ARG A 54 18.80 5.32 0.52
CA ARG A 54 18.03 5.94 1.61
C ARG A 54 16.53 5.60 1.49
N PRO A 55 15.81 5.54 2.62
CA PRO A 55 14.35 5.56 2.59
C PRO A 55 13.80 6.80 1.87
N VAL A 56 12.55 6.68 1.42
CA VAL A 56 11.76 7.80 0.87
C VAL A 56 11.54 8.87 1.93
N ARG A 57 11.59 10.13 1.52
CA ARG A 57 11.34 11.33 2.32
C ARG A 57 10.17 12.14 1.74
N PRO A 58 9.63 13.14 2.46
CA PRO A 58 8.50 13.94 1.97
C PRO A 58 8.71 14.54 0.58
N GLU A 59 9.92 14.97 0.25
CA GLU A 59 10.28 15.54 -1.05
C GLU A 59 10.17 14.55 -2.22
N ASP A 60 10.26 13.23 -1.96
CA ASP A 60 10.16 12.21 -3.01
C ASP A 60 8.71 11.82 -3.31
N LEU A 61 7.74 12.25 -2.48
CA LEU A 61 6.37 11.78 -2.52
C LEU A 61 5.73 11.87 -3.91
N PRO A 62 5.83 12.98 -4.67
CA PRO A 62 5.26 13.03 -6.02
C PRO A 62 5.82 11.95 -6.96
N ARG A 63 7.12 11.67 -6.87
CA ARG A 63 7.80 10.71 -7.73
C ARG A 63 7.43 9.27 -7.40
N VAL A 64 7.31 8.95 -6.10
CA VAL A 64 6.84 7.63 -5.65
C VAL A 64 5.36 7.44 -5.99
N ALA A 65 4.56 8.51 -5.89
CA ALA A 65 3.15 8.49 -6.29
C ALA A 65 2.99 8.22 -7.80
N GLU A 66 3.80 8.84 -8.65
CA GLU A 66 3.83 8.53 -10.09
C GLU A 66 4.19 7.06 -10.35
N LEU A 67 5.22 6.53 -9.67
CA LEU A 67 5.62 5.12 -9.76
C LEU A 67 4.47 4.18 -9.37
N LEU A 68 3.80 4.44 -8.25
CA LEU A 68 2.65 3.66 -7.80
C LEU A 68 1.50 3.72 -8.81
N GLY A 69 1.20 4.90 -9.36
CA GLY A 69 0.16 5.05 -10.38
C GLY A 69 0.45 4.22 -11.62
N HIS A 70 1.70 4.21 -12.08
CA HIS A 70 2.11 3.35 -13.19
C HIS A 70 2.04 1.86 -12.86
N ALA A 71 2.51 1.45 -11.68
CA ALA A 71 2.51 0.06 -11.25
C ALA A 71 1.10 -0.50 -11.11
N HIS A 72 0.19 0.24 -10.47
CA HIS A 72 -1.21 -0.15 -10.34
C HIS A 72 -1.92 -0.17 -11.69
N GLY A 73 -1.66 0.82 -12.55
CA GLY A 73 -2.25 0.87 -13.88
C GLY A 73 -1.83 -0.32 -14.76
N ALA A 74 -0.54 -0.68 -14.73
CA ALA A 74 -0.02 -1.85 -15.45
C ALA A 74 -0.60 -3.17 -14.91
N ALA A 75 -0.69 -3.29 -13.58
CA ALA A 75 -1.25 -4.49 -12.94
C ALA A 75 -2.74 -4.65 -13.25
N TRP A 76 -3.50 -3.56 -13.25
CA TRP A 76 -4.90 -3.56 -13.65
C TRP A 76 -5.05 -3.98 -15.11
N ALA A 77 -4.32 -3.34 -16.02
CA ALA A 77 -4.44 -3.61 -17.45
C ALA A 77 -4.02 -5.04 -17.83
N SER A 78 -3.04 -5.61 -17.13
CA SER A 78 -2.52 -6.95 -17.44
C SER A 78 -3.28 -8.08 -16.76
N ASP A 79 -3.88 -7.86 -15.57
CA ASP A 79 -4.39 -8.97 -14.76
C ASP A 79 -5.60 -8.58 -13.89
N LEU A 80 -5.52 -7.48 -13.13
CA LEU A 80 -6.54 -7.14 -12.12
C LEU A 80 -7.82 -6.51 -12.68
N HIS A 81 -7.98 -6.34 -14.00
CA HIS A 81 -9.17 -5.72 -14.59
C HIS A 81 -10.48 -6.48 -14.31
N SER A 82 -10.38 -7.79 -14.07
CA SER A 82 -11.52 -8.67 -13.74
C SER A 82 -11.70 -8.87 -12.22
N ALA A 83 -10.78 -8.38 -11.40
CA ALA A 83 -10.83 -8.54 -9.95
C ALA A 83 -11.95 -7.68 -9.33
N SER A 84 -12.47 -8.13 -8.18
CA SER A 84 -13.47 -7.43 -7.38
C SER A 84 -12.93 -7.17 -5.98
N LEU A 85 -13.25 -6.00 -5.41
CA LEU A 85 -12.82 -5.61 -4.07
C LEU A 85 -13.49 -6.43 -2.96
N ASP A 86 -14.60 -7.10 -3.25
CA ASP A 86 -15.43 -7.80 -2.26
C ASP A 86 -15.13 -9.29 -2.13
N THR A 87 -14.32 -9.85 -3.04
CA THR A 87 -14.00 -11.28 -3.08
C THR A 87 -12.51 -11.51 -3.30
N PRO A 88 -11.88 -12.50 -2.65
CA PRO A 88 -10.48 -12.82 -2.92
C PRO A 88 -10.27 -13.15 -4.39
N HIS A 89 -9.18 -12.65 -4.96
CA HIS A 89 -8.83 -12.94 -6.35
C HIS A 89 -7.79 -14.05 -6.40
N HIS A 90 -8.08 -15.08 -7.18
CA HIS A 90 -7.25 -16.27 -7.32
C HIS A 90 -6.61 -16.26 -8.70
N PHE A 91 -5.29 -16.39 -8.73
CA PHE A 91 -4.52 -16.46 -9.97
C PHE A 91 -4.31 -17.92 -10.37
N GLU A 92 -4.01 -18.17 -11.65
CA GLU A 92 -3.82 -19.52 -12.19
C GLU A 92 -2.67 -20.29 -11.51
N ASP A 93 -1.64 -19.58 -11.04
CA ASP A 93 -0.48 -20.15 -10.37
C ASP A 93 -0.73 -20.47 -8.87
N GLY A 94 -1.97 -20.34 -8.42
CA GLY A 94 -2.39 -20.56 -7.03
C GLY A 94 -2.06 -19.41 -6.08
N THR A 95 -1.55 -18.28 -6.58
CA THR A 95 -1.48 -17.04 -5.79
C THR A 95 -2.90 -16.60 -5.45
N GLN A 96 -3.08 -16.00 -4.27
CA GLN A 96 -4.34 -15.39 -3.86
C GLN A 96 -4.04 -13.99 -3.33
N PHE A 97 -4.80 -13.02 -3.80
CA PHE A 97 -4.93 -11.74 -3.10
C PHE A 97 -6.22 -11.76 -2.29
N ASP A 98 -6.09 -11.50 -1.00
CA ASP A 98 -7.26 -11.28 -0.15
C ASP A 98 -8.07 -10.08 -0.63
N ASP A 99 -9.37 -10.13 -0.37
CA ASP A 99 -10.27 -9.04 -0.69
C ASP A 99 -9.96 -7.77 0.12
N TYR A 100 -10.56 -6.65 -0.30
CA TYR A 100 -10.34 -5.37 0.35
C TYR A 100 -10.98 -5.31 1.75
N LEU A 101 -12.17 -5.86 1.90
CA LEU A 101 -13.04 -5.65 3.06
C LEU A 101 -12.69 -6.54 4.26
N GLY A 102 -12.58 -7.84 4.07
CA GLY A 102 -12.46 -8.87 5.11
C GLY A 102 -11.33 -8.59 6.10
N PRO A 103 -10.06 -8.54 5.64
CA PRO A 103 -8.91 -8.27 6.51
C PRO A 103 -9.04 -6.92 7.24
N ARG A 104 -9.56 -5.89 6.56
CA ARG A 104 -9.70 -4.53 7.12
C ARG A 104 -10.84 -4.44 8.14
N ARG A 105 -11.95 -5.17 7.96
CA ARG A 105 -13.03 -5.31 8.95
C ARG A 105 -12.53 -5.96 10.23
N VAL A 106 -11.76 -7.04 10.12
CA VAL A 106 -11.13 -7.71 11.28
C VAL A 106 -10.17 -6.74 11.98
N ALA A 107 -9.33 -6.05 11.23
CA ALA A 107 -8.40 -5.07 11.78
C ALA A 107 -9.13 -3.93 12.53
N LEU A 108 -10.19 -3.35 11.96
CA LEU A 108 -10.98 -2.30 12.62
C LEU A 108 -11.63 -2.77 13.93
N ARG A 109 -12.19 -3.99 13.95
CA ARG A 109 -12.73 -4.58 15.19
C ARG A 109 -11.66 -4.73 16.25
N ARG A 110 -10.48 -5.24 15.87
CA ARG A 110 -9.32 -5.32 16.76
C ARG A 110 -8.86 -3.93 17.23
N ARG A 111 -8.92 -2.88 16.40
CA ARG A 111 -8.60 -1.50 16.83
C ARG A 111 -9.58 -0.98 17.87
N HIS A 112 -10.85 -1.36 17.77
CA HIS A 112 -11.83 -1.05 18.80
C HIS A 112 -11.54 -1.79 20.12
N GLU A 113 -11.25 -3.09 20.07
CA GLU A 113 -10.86 -3.88 21.25
C GLU A 113 -9.61 -3.32 21.95
N GLN A 114 -8.69 -2.75 21.18
CA GLN A 114 -7.46 -2.13 21.67
C GLN A 114 -7.65 -0.68 22.16
N GLY A 115 -8.86 -0.12 22.09
CA GLY A 115 -9.16 1.25 22.54
C GLY A 115 -8.77 2.36 21.56
N TYR A 116 -8.33 2.06 20.33
CA TYR A 116 -8.05 3.07 19.30
C TYR A 116 -9.30 3.62 18.63
N LEU A 117 -10.45 2.96 18.83
CA LEU A 117 -11.77 3.48 18.50
C LEU A 117 -12.59 3.57 19.80
N PRO A 118 -13.04 4.77 20.19
CA PRO A 118 -13.52 5.02 21.56
C PRO A 118 -14.84 4.32 21.90
N ASN A 119 -15.68 4.01 20.91
CA ASN A 119 -16.97 3.37 21.12
C ASN A 119 -17.46 2.65 19.85
N LYS A 120 -18.58 1.91 19.99
CA LYS A 120 -19.19 1.17 18.89
C LYS A 120 -19.67 2.07 17.75
N THR A 121 -20.07 3.31 18.03
CA THR A 121 -20.47 4.29 17.00
C THR A 121 -19.28 4.64 16.11
N ALA A 122 -18.11 4.89 16.69
CA ALA A 122 -16.88 5.13 15.94
C ALA A 122 -16.48 3.91 15.10
N LEU A 123 -16.60 2.69 15.64
CA LEU A 123 -16.38 1.46 14.85
C LEU A 123 -17.37 1.35 13.69
N HIS A 124 -18.66 1.61 13.93
CA HIS A 124 -19.68 1.54 12.87
C HIS A 124 -19.40 2.58 11.77
N ALA A 125 -19.03 3.80 12.14
CA ALA A 125 -18.64 4.83 11.18
C ALA A 125 -17.43 4.40 10.33
N MET A 126 -16.39 3.79 10.94
CA MET A 126 -15.23 3.30 10.19
C MET A 126 -15.56 2.11 9.28
N LEU A 127 -16.45 1.21 9.71
CA LEU A 127 -16.92 0.10 8.86
C LEU A 127 -17.76 0.61 7.70
N GLY A 128 -18.60 1.63 7.92
CA GLY A 128 -19.35 2.31 6.87
C GLY A 128 -18.44 3.03 5.87
N LEU A 129 -17.41 3.71 6.36
CA LEU A 129 -16.38 4.33 5.52
C LEU A 129 -15.65 3.28 4.68
N LEU A 130 -15.20 2.18 5.30
CA LEU A 130 -14.56 1.06 4.60
C LEU A 130 -15.44 0.52 3.46
N GLN A 131 -16.74 0.35 3.72
CA GLN A 131 -17.68 -0.11 2.71
C GLN A 131 -17.86 0.90 1.57
N ALA A 132 -18.06 2.19 1.91
CA ALA A 132 -18.21 3.25 0.92
C ALA A 132 -16.97 3.43 0.03
N THR A 133 -15.80 3.03 0.53
CA THR A 133 -14.55 3.08 -0.23
C THR A 133 -14.29 1.82 -1.08
N ALA A 134 -15.11 0.78 -0.98
CA ALA A 134 -14.94 -0.48 -1.70
C ALA A 134 -15.56 -0.45 -3.11
N GLU A 135 -15.31 0.63 -3.85
CA GLU A 135 -15.87 0.86 -5.17
C GLU A 135 -14.79 1.20 -6.19
N GLY A 136 -15.11 0.98 -7.47
CA GLY A 136 -14.24 1.31 -8.59
C GLY A 136 -13.23 0.21 -8.93
N PRO A 137 -12.21 0.55 -9.74
CA PRO A 137 -11.24 -0.43 -10.21
C PRO A 137 -10.36 -0.97 -9.07
N CYS A 138 -9.87 -2.19 -9.23
CA CYS A 138 -8.97 -2.84 -8.28
C CYS A 138 -7.50 -2.49 -8.54
N ALA A 139 -6.72 -2.35 -7.47
CA ALA A 139 -5.27 -2.36 -7.47
C ALA A 139 -4.76 -3.36 -6.42
N PHE A 140 -3.47 -3.66 -6.44
CA PHE A 140 -2.83 -4.33 -5.32
C PHE A 140 -2.48 -3.33 -4.21
N TYR A 141 -2.32 -3.84 -2.99
CA TYR A 141 -1.86 -3.12 -1.81
C TYR A 141 -0.64 -3.83 -1.23
N LYS A 142 0.47 -3.11 -1.05
CA LYS A 142 1.73 -3.67 -0.53
C LYS A 142 2.21 -3.04 0.79
N ASP A 143 1.33 -2.35 1.51
CA ASP A 143 1.69 -1.59 2.71
C ASP A 143 2.76 -0.52 2.45
N SER A 144 2.50 0.37 1.48
CA SER A 144 3.45 1.40 1.06
C SER A 144 3.80 2.37 2.19
N ASN A 145 5.02 2.29 2.71
CA ASN A 145 5.54 3.16 3.75
C ASN A 145 7.00 3.60 3.42
N PRO A 146 7.55 4.66 4.03
CA PRO A 146 8.81 5.27 3.58
C PRO A 146 10.02 4.33 3.53
N ARG A 147 10.08 3.34 4.44
CA ARG A 147 11.17 2.35 4.52
C ARG A 147 10.99 1.20 3.51
N ASN A 148 9.80 1.04 2.96
CA ASN A 148 9.51 0.03 1.93
C ASN A 148 9.91 0.49 0.53
N PHE A 149 10.52 1.67 0.40
CA PHE A 149 11.09 2.19 -0.83
C PHE A 149 12.50 2.71 -0.58
N ILE A 150 13.47 2.22 -1.35
CA ILE A 150 14.86 2.64 -1.28
C ILE A 150 15.17 3.49 -2.52
N ILE A 151 15.60 4.73 -2.28
CA ILE A 151 16.18 5.61 -3.30
C ILE A 151 17.68 5.31 -3.37
N THR A 152 18.13 4.77 -4.49
CA THR A 152 19.54 4.42 -4.71
C THR A 152 20.39 5.66 -4.99
N SER A 153 21.72 5.51 -5.00
CA SER A 153 22.64 6.58 -5.41
C SER A 153 22.39 7.06 -6.86
N THR A 154 21.96 6.15 -7.75
CA THR A 154 21.55 6.44 -9.14
C THR A 154 20.16 7.07 -9.24
N GLN A 155 19.54 7.40 -8.10
CA GLN A 155 18.18 7.90 -7.99
C GLN A 155 17.11 6.89 -8.43
N ASP A 156 17.40 5.61 -8.59
CA ASP A 156 16.35 4.61 -8.82
C ASP A 156 15.50 4.40 -7.57
N ILE A 157 14.23 4.00 -7.76
CA ILE A 157 13.33 3.62 -6.67
C ILE A 157 13.16 2.11 -6.70
N VAL A 158 13.53 1.44 -5.62
CA VAL A 158 13.33 -0.01 -5.45
C VAL A 158 12.36 -0.25 -4.31
N ALA A 159 11.28 -0.97 -4.58
CA ALA A 159 10.31 -1.38 -3.58
C ALA A 159 10.78 -2.66 -2.88
N VAL A 160 10.72 -2.66 -1.56
CA VAL A 160 11.06 -3.80 -0.70
C VAL A 160 9.86 -4.19 0.16
N ASP A 161 9.97 -5.33 0.83
CA ASP A 161 8.93 -5.87 1.72
C ASP A 161 7.58 -6.00 0.99
N THR A 162 7.56 -6.88 -0.02
CA THR A 162 6.43 -7.15 -0.92
C THR A 162 5.81 -8.53 -0.66
N ASP A 163 6.06 -9.08 0.52
CA ASP A 163 5.68 -10.42 0.91
C ASP A 163 4.17 -10.63 1.05
N ASP A 164 3.44 -9.57 1.39
CA ASP A 164 2.00 -9.60 1.62
C ASP A 164 1.32 -8.63 0.65
N LEU A 165 0.47 -9.17 -0.22
CA LEU A 165 -0.33 -8.42 -1.18
C LEU A 165 -1.81 -8.73 -0.96
N SER A 166 -2.63 -7.70 -1.10
CA SER A 166 -4.10 -7.83 -1.09
C SER A 166 -4.71 -6.88 -2.12
N LEU A 167 -6.00 -7.03 -2.40
CA LEU A 167 -6.73 -6.07 -3.20
C LEU A 167 -7.01 -4.78 -2.41
N ALA A 168 -6.98 -3.67 -3.12
CA ALA A 168 -7.46 -2.39 -2.63
C ALA A 168 -7.92 -1.47 -3.78
N PRO A 169 -8.75 -0.46 -3.49
CA PRO A 169 -9.09 0.56 -4.48
C PRO A 169 -7.87 1.35 -4.97
N LEU A 170 -7.94 1.90 -6.18
CA LEU A 170 -6.93 2.84 -6.68
C LEU A 170 -6.75 4.01 -5.69
N GLY A 171 -5.49 4.33 -5.39
CA GLY A 171 -5.11 5.39 -4.46
C GLY A 171 -5.05 4.97 -2.98
N TYR A 172 -5.54 3.78 -2.61
CA TYR A 172 -5.50 3.31 -1.21
C TYR A 172 -4.06 3.11 -0.69
N ASP A 173 -3.17 2.56 -1.53
CA ASP A 173 -1.75 2.38 -1.16
C ASP A 173 -0.97 3.70 -1.20
N LEU A 174 -1.35 4.65 -2.08
CA LEU A 174 -0.85 6.02 -2.02
C LEU A 174 -1.23 6.68 -0.69
N ALA A 175 -2.47 6.51 -0.24
CA ALA A 175 -2.92 7.01 1.06
C ALA A 175 -2.08 6.43 2.21
N LYS A 176 -1.69 5.16 2.13
CA LYS A 176 -0.80 4.52 3.11
C LYS A 176 0.57 5.19 3.15
N LEU A 177 1.13 5.53 1.98
CA LEU A 177 2.40 6.24 1.88
C LEU A 177 2.32 7.64 2.47
N VAL A 178 1.28 8.41 2.09
CA VAL A 178 1.05 9.76 2.62
C VAL A 178 0.89 9.72 4.14
N ALA A 179 0.05 8.81 4.65
CA ALA A 179 -0.18 8.62 6.08
C ALA A 179 1.13 8.31 6.82
N THR A 180 1.92 7.38 6.32
CA THR A 180 3.15 6.94 7.01
C THR A 180 4.30 7.92 6.86
N LEU A 181 4.39 8.69 5.77
CA LEU A 181 5.29 9.85 5.68
C LEU A 181 4.94 10.90 6.74
N HIS A 182 3.65 11.20 6.92
CA HIS A 182 3.20 12.12 7.96
C HIS A 182 3.61 11.61 9.35
N LEU A 183 3.34 10.33 9.64
CA LEU A 183 3.69 9.73 10.94
C LEU A 183 5.20 9.72 11.20
N THR A 184 6.04 9.59 10.17
CA THR A 184 7.51 9.56 10.30
C THR A 184 8.13 10.96 10.39
N TYR A 185 7.72 11.88 9.51
CA TYR A 185 8.41 13.17 9.29
C TYR A 185 7.60 14.39 9.74
N GLY A 186 6.37 14.19 10.19
CA GLY A 186 5.47 15.26 10.60
C GLY A 186 4.55 15.74 9.48
N PRO A 187 3.75 16.78 9.73
CA PRO A 187 2.72 17.23 8.80
C PRO A 187 3.23 17.53 7.39
N LEU A 188 2.62 16.85 6.41
CA LEU A 188 2.80 17.16 4.99
C LEU A 188 1.91 18.35 4.60
N THR A 189 2.38 19.16 3.66
CA THR A 189 1.58 20.29 3.14
C THR A 189 0.47 19.79 2.22
N ASP A 190 -0.65 20.52 2.19
CA ASP A 190 -1.75 20.21 1.27
C ASP A 190 -1.33 20.24 -0.20
N GLN A 191 -0.38 21.12 -0.53
CA GLN A 191 0.20 21.18 -1.88
C GLN A 191 0.97 19.90 -2.19
N ALA A 192 1.79 19.38 -1.28
CA ALA A 192 2.54 18.14 -1.51
C ALA A 192 1.61 16.94 -1.74
N VAL A 193 0.55 16.81 -0.93
CA VAL A 193 -0.45 15.74 -1.08
C VAL A 193 -1.22 15.88 -2.40
N THR A 194 -1.61 17.10 -2.76
CA THR A 194 -2.32 17.38 -4.03
C THR A 194 -1.44 17.06 -5.24
N THR A 195 -0.19 17.51 -5.24
CA THR A 195 0.77 17.22 -6.31
C THR A 195 0.99 15.71 -6.46
N ALA A 196 1.09 14.98 -5.35
CA ALA A 196 1.24 13.53 -5.37
C ALA A 196 0.03 12.81 -5.96
N LEU A 197 -1.19 13.21 -5.56
CA LEU A 197 -2.43 12.66 -6.11
C LEU A 197 -2.54 12.91 -7.62
N LEU A 198 -2.19 14.12 -8.07
CA LEU A 198 -2.19 14.47 -9.50
C LEU A 198 -1.19 13.61 -10.28
N ALA A 199 0.03 13.43 -9.76
CA ALA A 199 1.05 12.60 -10.38
C ALA A 199 0.62 11.12 -10.48
N TYR A 200 0.06 10.57 -9.40
CA TYR A 200 -0.50 9.22 -9.37
C TYR A 200 -1.60 9.03 -10.41
N ASN A 201 -2.60 9.92 -10.42
CA ASN A 201 -3.74 9.83 -11.34
C ASN A 201 -3.31 9.99 -12.80
N ALA A 202 -2.38 10.91 -13.08
CA ALA A 202 -1.83 11.07 -14.42
C ALA A 202 -1.14 9.79 -14.90
N ALA A 203 -0.33 9.16 -14.05
CA ALA A 203 0.34 7.90 -14.36
C ALA A 203 -0.63 6.73 -14.56
N ALA A 204 -1.62 6.58 -13.67
CA ALA A 204 -2.63 5.51 -13.78
C ALA A 204 -3.47 5.64 -15.07
N ARG A 205 -3.87 6.88 -15.43
CA ARG A 205 -4.64 7.15 -16.66
C ARG A 205 -3.91 6.80 -17.95
N ARG A 206 -2.58 6.71 -17.95
CA ARG A 206 -1.80 6.30 -19.13
C ARG A 206 -2.07 4.85 -19.53
N HIS A 207 -2.60 4.03 -18.61
CA HIS A 207 -2.90 2.62 -18.84
C HIS A 207 -4.37 2.38 -19.20
N ASP A 208 -5.30 3.10 -18.55
CA ASP A 208 -6.73 3.14 -18.91
C ASP A 208 -7.38 4.41 -18.33
N ALA A 209 -8.27 5.04 -19.09
CA ALA A 209 -8.91 6.31 -18.71
C ALA A 209 -9.68 6.24 -17.38
N ARG A 210 -10.15 5.05 -16.98
CA ARG A 210 -10.94 4.81 -15.77
C ARG A 210 -10.10 4.84 -14.48
N LEU A 211 -8.78 4.72 -14.55
CA LEU A 211 -7.94 4.45 -13.37
C LEU A 211 -7.44 5.70 -12.62
N GLY A 212 -7.39 6.86 -13.26
CA GLY A 212 -6.90 8.11 -12.62
C GLY A 212 -8.02 8.99 -12.07
N THR A 213 -9.04 8.38 -11.48
CA THR A 213 -10.26 9.05 -11.02
C THR A 213 -10.31 9.27 -9.50
N THR A 214 -9.29 8.84 -8.75
CA THR A 214 -9.23 9.07 -7.29
C THR A 214 -9.17 10.57 -7.01
N ASP A 215 -10.24 11.13 -6.45
CA ASP A 215 -10.26 12.53 -6.06
C ASP A 215 -9.72 12.75 -4.64
N ARG A 216 -9.69 14.02 -4.22
CA ARG A 216 -9.20 14.38 -2.88
C ARG A 216 -10.10 13.83 -1.76
N GLY A 217 -11.41 13.78 -1.95
CA GLY A 217 -12.35 13.25 -0.95
C GLY A 217 -12.18 11.74 -0.75
N GLN A 218 -11.96 10.99 -1.83
CA GLN A 218 -11.62 9.57 -1.79
C GLN A 218 -10.28 9.36 -1.07
N LEU A 219 -9.25 10.15 -1.41
CA LEU A 219 -7.94 10.07 -0.75
C LEU A 219 -8.06 10.36 0.75
N ASP A 220 -8.79 11.39 1.15
CA ASP A 220 -9.00 11.75 2.55
C ASP A 220 -9.76 10.65 3.31
N SER A 221 -10.69 9.96 2.65
CA SER A 221 -11.40 8.78 3.20
C SER A 221 -10.43 7.62 3.47
N PHE A 222 -9.53 7.33 2.52
CA PHE A 222 -8.47 6.34 2.74
C PHE A 222 -7.49 6.74 3.84
N LEU A 223 -7.14 8.03 3.94
CA LEU A 223 -6.31 8.56 5.04
C LEU A 223 -6.99 8.37 6.39
N GLY A 224 -8.31 8.58 6.48
CA GLY A 224 -9.11 8.31 7.67
C GLY A 224 -9.04 6.84 8.10
N LEU A 225 -9.17 5.90 7.15
CA LEU A 225 -8.99 4.47 7.40
C LEU A 225 -7.58 4.16 7.93
N HIS A 226 -6.55 4.68 7.26
CA HIS A 226 -5.16 4.42 7.64
C HIS A 226 -4.76 5.04 8.97
N ALA A 227 -5.34 6.19 9.36
CA ALA A 227 -5.12 6.79 10.66
C ALA A 227 -5.52 5.83 11.80
N VAL A 228 -6.67 5.16 11.67
CA VAL A 228 -7.13 4.16 12.65
C VAL A 228 -6.34 2.86 12.55
N LEU A 229 -6.15 2.33 11.33
CA LEU A 229 -5.48 1.05 11.11
C LEU A 229 -4.01 1.07 11.55
N THR A 230 -3.36 2.23 11.44
CA THR A 230 -1.94 2.44 11.78
C THR A 230 -1.72 2.97 13.21
N ALA A 231 -2.77 3.38 13.93
CA ALA A 231 -2.69 3.94 15.28
C ALA A 231 -1.84 3.13 16.28
N PRO A 232 -1.88 1.78 16.32
CA PRO A 232 -1.06 1.01 17.27
C PRO A 232 0.45 1.07 17.02
N TYR A 233 0.88 1.60 15.88
CA TYR A 233 2.29 1.73 15.54
C TYR A 233 2.84 3.11 15.88
N VAL A 234 2.04 4.07 16.32
CA VAL A 234 2.52 5.37 16.80
C VAL A 234 3.45 5.15 18.00
N GLY A 235 4.62 5.81 17.98
CA GLY A 235 5.70 5.59 18.94
C GLY A 235 6.57 4.36 18.67
N ARG A 236 6.35 3.66 17.54
CA ARG A 236 7.11 2.47 17.12
C ARG A 236 7.58 2.64 15.68
N ASN A 237 8.64 1.91 15.29
CA ASN A 237 9.09 1.79 13.90
C ASN A 237 9.35 3.13 13.18
N GLY A 238 9.79 4.16 13.93
CA GLY A 238 10.06 5.51 13.41
C GLY A 238 8.84 6.42 13.25
N TYR A 239 7.66 6.00 13.72
CA TYR A 239 6.46 6.84 13.74
C TYR A 239 6.42 7.70 15.01
N HIS A 240 6.68 8.99 14.86
CA HIS A 240 6.80 9.95 15.94
C HIS A 240 5.61 10.91 16.05
N TYR A 241 4.83 11.03 14.98
CA TYR A 241 3.69 11.93 14.89
C TYR A 241 2.37 11.15 14.85
N SER A 242 1.26 11.85 15.01
CA SER A 242 -0.10 11.31 14.91
C SER A 242 -0.85 11.96 13.76
N LEU A 243 -1.61 11.17 13.00
CA LEU A 243 -2.54 11.72 12.02
C LEU A 243 -3.74 12.37 12.72
N PRO A 244 -4.14 13.60 12.33
CA PRO A 244 -5.36 14.19 12.85
C PRO A 244 -6.57 13.36 12.38
N LEU A 245 -7.31 12.77 13.32
CA LEU A 245 -8.58 12.11 13.03
C LEU A 245 -9.63 13.19 12.73
N ARG A 246 -9.81 13.54 11.46
CA ARG A 246 -10.96 14.34 11.03
C ARG A 246 -12.14 13.42 10.77
N PHE A 247 -12.99 13.22 11.78
CA PHE A 247 -14.30 12.60 11.60
C PHE A 247 -15.23 13.60 10.91
N SER A 248 -15.15 13.68 9.60
CA SER A 248 -16.07 14.49 8.80
C SER A 248 -17.38 13.71 8.62
N HIS A 249 -18.30 13.79 9.59
CA HIS A 249 -19.71 13.53 9.28
C HIS A 249 -20.19 14.68 8.39
N ARG A 250 -20.11 14.54 7.06
CA ARG A 250 -21.03 15.27 6.19
C ARG A 250 -22.35 14.50 6.22
N GLY A 251 -23.18 14.81 7.21
CA GLY A 251 -24.59 14.48 7.16
C GLY A 251 -25.19 15.20 5.96
N ALA A 252 -25.91 14.46 5.13
CA ALA A 252 -26.83 15.03 4.16
C ALA A 252 -27.78 15.98 4.89
N SER A 253 -27.82 17.24 4.46
CA SER A 253 -28.93 18.16 4.70
C SER A 253 -29.74 18.24 3.41
#